data_AF-A0A9J7XHR8-F1
#
_entry.id   AF-A0A9J7XHR8-F1
#
_cell.length_a   1.000
_cell.length_b   1.000
_cell.length_c   1.000
_cell.angle_alpha   90.00
_cell.angle_beta   90.00
_cell.angle_gamma   90.00
#
_symmetry.space_group_name_H-M   'P 1'
#
loop_
_entity.id
_entity.type
_entity.pdbx_description
1 polymer ?
#
loop_
_entity_poly.entity_id
_entity_poly.type
_entity_poly.pdbx_seq_one_letter_code
_entity_poly.pdbx_strand_id
1 'polypeptide(L)'
;MMSSIIPKSKAKGTDICAFNNYYYIIRSDLGRYMQTSDLNKGSDISIFSLHPACQNGDHYIGGDSYFHIIKGDSCRRVTNLSTDKDAIDFSLHHKCRGGDHYFASVGYFYIIFQEKGTYIKTTSMYENSDPREHSLDPDFKNGLYYWGPPHCKQTSDCFNFLKPDISVSENAEFCTGPDLSKNKHTAVDSVHPNVFNFLIGGLSVNKGPGTGMWEKIKRCFLCHYCITNKELLQN
;
A
#
# COMPACT_ATOMS: atom_id res chain seq x y z
N MET A 1 -13.31 8.56 -19.44
CA MET A 1 -12.60 7.27 -19.25
C MET A 1 -12.80 6.86 -17.80
N MET A 2 -13.23 5.63 -17.54
CA MET A 2 -13.38 5.13 -16.17
C MET A 2 -12.00 4.94 -15.55
N SER A 3 -11.67 5.74 -14.53
CA SER A 3 -10.45 5.62 -13.75
C SER A 3 -10.57 4.42 -12.80
N SER A 4 -10.26 3.22 -13.29
CA SER A 4 -10.17 2.06 -12.41
C SER A 4 -8.79 1.99 -11.75
N ILE A 5 -8.77 1.72 -10.45
CA ILE A 5 -7.52 1.46 -9.74
C ILE A 5 -6.91 0.17 -10.29
N ILE A 6 -5.61 0.21 -10.57
CA ILE A 6 -4.91 -0.99 -11.03
C ILE A 6 -4.71 -1.94 -9.83
N PRO A 7 -5.17 -3.20 -9.93
CA PRO A 7 -4.92 -4.20 -8.88
C PRO A 7 -3.44 -4.37 -8.63
N LYS A 8 -3.06 -4.68 -7.39
CA LYS A 8 -1.65 -4.87 -7.01
C LYS A 8 -0.91 -5.87 -7.91
N SER A 9 -1.57 -6.94 -8.34
CA SER A 9 -1.03 -7.95 -9.26
C SER A 9 -0.53 -7.37 -10.60
N LYS A 10 -1.01 -6.19 -10.99
CA LYS A 10 -0.61 -5.46 -12.21
C LYS A 10 0.18 -4.17 -11.92
N ALA A 11 0.35 -3.82 -10.65
CA ALA A 11 0.88 -2.54 -10.16
C ALA A 11 2.18 -2.75 -9.37
N LYS A 12 3.22 -3.23 -10.06
CA LYS A 12 4.53 -3.49 -9.43
C LYS A 12 5.10 -2.21 -8.79
N GLY A 13 5.68 -2.36 -7.60
CA GLY A 13 6.28 -1.25 -6.86
C GLY A 13 5.25 -0.31 -6.22
N THR A 14 3.96 -0.66 -6.18
CA THR A 14 2.95 0.08 -5.42
C THR A 14 2.39 -0.73 -4.28
N ASP A 15 2.22 -0.06 -3.14
CA ASP A 15 1.57 -0.66 -2.00
C ASP A 15 0.94 0.38 -1.07
N ILE A 16 0.14 -0.13 -0.13
CA ILE A 16 -0.38 0.65 0.99
C ILE A 16 -0.10 -0.10 2.28
N CYS A 17 0.31 0.63 3.32
CA CYS A 17 0.45 0.08 4.66
C CYS A 17 0.17 1.15 5.71
N ALA A 18 0.15 0.76 6.98
CA ALA A 18 0.13 1.71 8.09
C ALA A 18 1.29 1.43 9.04
N PHE A 19 1.87 2.49 9.60
CA PHE A 19 2.96 2.42 10.55
C PHE A 19 2.86 3.56 11.55
N ASN A 20 2.92 3.25 12.84
CA ASN A 20 2.58 4.18 13.93
C ASN A 20 1.18 4.78 13.70
N ASN A 21 1.07 6.11 13.62
CA ASN A 21 -0.20 6.84 13.48
C ASN A 21 -0.52 7.25 12.04
N TYR A 22 0.14 6.66 11.04
CA TYR A 22 0.05 7.11 9.66
C TYR A 22 -0.19 5.96 8.69
N TYR A 23 -0.87 6.29 7.60
CA TYR A 23 -0.95 5.49 6.39
C TYR A 23 0.15 5.91 5.42
N TYR A 24 0.65 4.93 4.68
CA TYR A 24 1.72 5.10 3.71
C TYR A 24 1.29 4.52 2.38
N ILE A 25 1.29 5.34 1.34
CA ILE A 25 1.18 4.87 -0.04
C ILE A 25 2.57 4.85 -0.61
N ILE A 26 3.05 3.67 -0.96
CA ILE A 26 4.37 3.46 -1.53
C ILE A 26 4.24 3.49 -3.05
N ARG A 27 5.05 4.34 -3.69
CA ARG A 27 5.25 4.41 -5.14
C ARG A 27 6.72 4.22 -5.42
N SER A 28 7.16 2.99 -5.21
CA SER A 28 8.54 2.58 -5.39
C SER A 28 9.00 2.67 -6.83
N ASP A 29 8.10 2.52 -7.79
CA ASP A 29 8.32 2.81 -9.20
C ASP A 29 8.75 4.27 -9.44
N LEU A 30 8.32 5.18 -8.57
CA LEU A 30 8.72 6.60 -8.57
C LEU A 30 9.83 6.92 -7.56
N GLY A 31 10.28 5.93 -6.78
CA GLY A 31 11.20 6.13 -5.66
C GLY A 31 10.65 7.07 -4.59
N ARG A 32 9.32 7.05 -4.34
CA ARG A 32 8.65 7.92 -3.37
C ARG A 32 7.60 7.18 -2.53
N TYR A 33 7.24 7.79 -1.41
CA TYR A 33 6.05 7.42 -0.67
C TYR A 33 5.31 8.66 -0.18
N MET A 34 3.99 8.55 -0.06
CA MET A 34 3.13 9.51 0.60
C MET A 34 2.82 9.00 2.01
N GLN A 35 2.81 9.90 2.97
CA GLN A 35 2.34 9.70 4.34
C GLN A 35 1.08 10.56 4.54
N THR A 36 0.07 10.02 5.21
CA THR A 36 -1.16 10.75 5.62
C THR A 36 -1.67 10.20 6.95
N SER A 37 -2.23 11.04 7.81
CA SER A 37 -2.84 10.59 9.08
C SER A 37 -4.26 10.07 8.87
N ASP A 38 -4.90 10.45 7.77
CA ASP A 38 -6.28 10.11 7.46
C ASP A 38 -6.44 9.90 5.95
N LEU A 39 -6.83 8.68 5.53
CA LEU A 39 -7.06 8.36 4.11
C LEU A 39 -8.32 9.01 3.55
N ASN A 40 -9.34 9.25 4.39
CA ASN A 40 -10.62 9.82 4.00
C ASN A 40 -10.55 11.34 3.89
N LYS A 41 -9.86 12.00 4.83
CA LYS A 41 -9.71 13.46 4.83
C LYS A 41 -8.47 13.96 4.10
N GLY A 42 -7.49 13.09 3.85
CA GLY A 42 -6.20 13.49 3.28
C GLY A 42 -5.44 14.48 4.18
N SER A 43 -5.48 14.26 5.50
CA SER A 43 -4.84 15.13 6.49
C SER A 43 -3.33 14.85 6.61
N ASP A 44 -2.54 15.88 6.90
CA ASP A 44 -1.08 15.78 7.09
C ASP A 44 -0.32 15.12 5.94
N ILE A 45 -0.80 15.30 4.70
CA ILE A 45 -0.17 14.72 3.52
C ILE A 45 1.25 15.27 3.36
N SER A 46 2.22 14.36 3.35
CA SER A 46 3.62 14.64 3.05
C SER A 46 4.18 13.58 2.11
N ILE A 47 5.03 14.00 1.18
CA ILE A 47 5.66 13.10 0.20
C ILE A 47 7.16 13.09 0.44
N PHE A 48 7.71 11.89 0.57
CA PHE A 48 9.11 11.66 0.87
C PHE A 48 9.77 10.84 -0.23
N SER A 49 11.10 10.92 -0.28
CA SER A 49 11.90 10.03 -1.14
C SER A 49 12.07 8.69 -0.46
N LEU A 50 11.97 7.60 -1.21
CA LEU A 50 12.41 6.28 -0.78
C LEU A 50 13.92 6.17 -0.93
N HIS A 51 14.59 5.64 0.09
CA HIS A 51 15.98 5.26 -0.02
C HIS A 51 16.15 4.23 -1.16
N PRO A 52 17.21 4.29 -1.99
CA PRO A 52 17.41 3.33 -3.08
C PRO A 52 17.35 1.86 -2.66
N ALA A 53 17.83 1.53 -1.46
CA ALA A 53 17.75 0.16 -0.92
C ALA A 53 16.34 -0.26 -0.49
N CYS A 54 15.45 0.70 -0.23
CA CYS A 54 14.04 0.47 0.11
C CYS A 54 13.14 0.50 -1.13
N GLN A 55 13.70 0.51 -2.34
CA GLN A 55 12.94 0.48 -3.59
C GLN A 55 12.87 -0.93 -4.18
N ASN A 56 11.91 -1.14 -5.07
CA ASN A 56 11.63 -2.35 -5.82
C ASN A 56 11.26 -3.56 -4.95
N GLY A 57 10.66 -3.30 -3.77
CA GLY A 57 9.92 -4.31 -3.03
C GLY A 57 8.63 -4.71 -3.75
N ASP A 58 8.31 -5.99 -3.66
CA ASP A 58 7.04 -6.56 -4.13
C ASP A 58 5.91 -6.21 -3.15
N HIS A 59 6.21 -6.18 -1.85
CA HIS A 59 5.29 -5.79 -0.78
C HIS A 59 5.95 -4.88 0.26
N TYR A 60 5.16 -3.97 0.82
CA TYR A 60 5.56 -3.09 1.92
C TYR A 60 4.57 -3.22 3.06
N ILE A 61 5.07 -3.53 4.24
CA ILE A 61 4.26 -3.80 5.43
C ILE A 61 4.76 -2.87 6.54
N GLY A 62 3.87 -2.15 7.20
CA GLY A 62 4.20 -1.50 8.46
C GLY A 62 3.83 -2.44 9.60
N GLY A 63 4.83 -2.93 10.33
CA GLY A 63 4.65 -3.70 11.56
C GLY A 63 4.70 -2.80 12.79
N ASP A 64 4.85 -3.40 13.98
CA ASP A 64 4.81 -2.63 15.24
C ASP A 64 5.96 -1.63 15.39
N SER A 65 7.16 -1.94 14.89
CA SER A 65 8.35 -1.09 15.05
C SER A 65 9.21 -0.96 13.80
N TYR A 66 8.89 -1.70 12.74
CA TYR A 66 9.64 -1.69 11.49
C TYR A 66 8.70 -1.70 10.30
N PHE A 67 9.13 -1.05 9.23
CA PHE A 67 8.68 -1.39 7.89
C PHE A 67 9.37 -2.68 7.46
N HIS A 68 8.63 -3.53 6.74
CA HIS A 68 9.13 -4.76 6.13
C HIS A 68 8.91 -4.67 4.63
N ILE A 69 9.97 -4.88 3.87
CA ILE A 69 10.01 -4.79 2.41
C ILE A 69 10.29 -6.18 1.90
N ILE A 70 9.29 -6.83 1.32
CA ILE A 70 9.42 -8.16 0.74
C ILE A 70 9.89 -8.03 -0.70
N LYS A 71 10.90 -8.81 -1.07
CA LYS A 71 11.39 -8.95 -2.44
C LYS A 71 11.69 -10.41 -2.72
N GLY A 72 10.87 -11.03 -3.56
CA GLY A 72 10.85 -12.48 -3.76
C GLY A 72 10.73 -13.22 -2.44
N ASP A 73 11.75 -14.03 -2.14
CA ASP A 73 11.80 -14.89 -0.96
C ASP A 73 12.50 -14.25 0.25
N SER A 74 12.81 -12.95 0.17
CA SER A 74 13.55 -12.22 1.19
C SER A 74 12.76 -11.04 1.72
N CYS A 75 13.10 -10.60 2.92
CA CYS A 75 12.52 -9.44 3.57
C CYS A 75 13.63 -8.56 4.16
N ARG A 76 13.59 -7.27 3.83
CA ARG A 76 14.38 -6.23 4.48
C ARG A 76 13.49 -5.50 5.47
N ARG A 77 13.89 -5.41 6.74
CA ARG A 77 13.22 -4.55 7.72
C ARG A 77 14.01 -3.28 7.98
N VAL A 78 13.33 -2.15 8.13
CA VAL A 78 13.92 -0.83 8.42
C VAL A 78 13.02 -0.04 9.36
N THR A 79 13.58 0.88 10.13
CA THR A 79 12.79 1.82 10.95
C THR A 79 12.38 3.08 10.17
N ASN A 80 13.03 3.35 9.03
CA ASN A 80 12.75 4.52 8.20
C ASN A 80 13.02 4.23 6.70
N LEU A 81 11.98 4.39 5.87
CA LEU A 81 12.02 4.14 4.42
C LEU A 81 12.85 5.16 3.61
N SER A 82 13.09 6.36 4.13
CA SER A 82 13.89 7.41 3.46
C SER A 82 15.39 7.26 3.69
N THR A 83 15.79 6.60 4.78
CA THR A 83 17.20 6.51 5.18
C THR A 83 17.71 5.08 5.31
N ASP A 84 16.86 4.07 5.10
CA ASP A 84 17.22 2.65 5.26
C ASP A 84 17.81 2.35 6.65
N LYS A 85 17.25 3.02 7.66
CA LYS A 85 17.81 2.99 9.01
C LYS A 85 17.55 1.65 9.69
N ASP A 86 18.54 1.18 10.44
CA ASP A 86 18.51 -0.06 11.23
C ASP A 86 18.18 -1.29 10.36
N ALA A 87 18.66 -1.28 9.12
CA ALA A 87 18.32 -2.28 8.14
C ALA A 87 18.81 -3.68 8.52
N ILE A 88 17.92 -4.65 8.44
CA ILE A 88 18.23 -6.07 8.62
C ILE A 88 17.54 -6.86 7.53
N ASP A 89 18.27 -7.74 6.85
CA ASP A 89 17.74 -8.66 5.86
C ASP A 89 17.56 -10.06 6.46
N PHE A 90 16.49 -10.75 6.08
CA PHE A 90 16.26 -12.14 6.40
C PHE A 90 15.49 -12.85 5.28
N SER A 91 15.64 -14.17 5.18
CA SER A 91 14.85 -14.99 4.26
C SER A 91 13.47 -15.27 4.85
N LEU A 92 12.42 -15.16 4.04
CA LEU A 92 11.09 -15.58 4.47
C LEU A 92 11.06 -17.10 4.70
N HIS A 93 10.33 -17.54 5.71
CA HIS A 93 10.00 -18.95 5.87
C HIS A 93 9.26 -19.45 4.63
N HIS A 94 9.48 -20.71 4.20
CA HIS A 94 8.90 -21.22 2.94
C HIS A 94 7.36 -21.13 2.89
N LYS A 95 6.67 -21.27 4.04
CA LYS A 95 5.22 -21.10 4.15
C LYS A 95 4.74 -19.65 4.09
N CYS A 96 5.64 -18.70 4.29
CA CYS A 96 5.35 -17.27 4.26
C CYS A 96 5.73 -16.63 2.92
N ARG A 97 5.96 -17.43 1.86
CA ARG A 97 6.33 -16.95 0.52
C ARG A 97 5.14 -17.06 -0.43
N GLY A 98 5.18 -16.26 -1.49
CA GLY A 98 4.22 -16.34 -2.60
C GLY A 98 2.79 -15.90 -2.27
N GLY A 99 2.57 -15.18 -1.17
CA GLY A 99 1.31 -14.49 -0.93
C GLY A 99 1.04 -13.38 -1.95
N ASP A 100 -0.22 -13.16 -2.27
CA ASP A 100 -0.67 -12.08 -3.15
C ASP A 100 -0.66 -10.73 -2.42
N HIS A 101 -0.90 -10.75 -1.11
CA HIS A 101 -0.85 -9.58 -0.25
C HIS A 101 -0.25 -9.92 1.11
N TYR A 102 0.43 -8.94 1.70
CA TYR A 102 0.98 -9.02 3.03
C TYR A 102 0.64 -7.75 3.79
N PHE A 103 0.25 -7.88 5.05
CA PHE A 103 0.11 -6.76 5.96
C PHE A 103 0.34 -7.21 7.41
N ALA A 104 0.40 -6.27 8.34
CA ALA A 104 0.46 -6.59 9.76
C ALA A 104 -0.70 -5.93 10.50
N SER A 105 -1.17 -6.59 11.56
CA SER A 105 -2.20 -6.08 12.47
C SER A 105 -2.08 -6.81 13.81
N VAL A 106 -2.16 -6.06 14.92
CA VAL A 106 -2.19 -6.60 16.30
C VAL A 106 -1.07 -7.62 16.58
N GLY A 107 0.18 -7.31 16.22
CA GLY A 107 1.33 -8.19 16.49
C GLY A 107 1.44 -9.44 15.60
N TYR A 108 0.61 -9.53 14.55
CA TYR A 108 0.69 -10.60 13.56
C TYR A 108 0.88 -10.08 12.15
N PHE A 109 1.55 -10.89 11.34
CA PHE A 109 1.60 -10.76 9.89
C PHE A 109 0.50 -11.63 9.27
N TYR A 110 -0.14 -11.06 8.25
CA TYR A 110 -1.19 -11.68 7.47
C TYR A 110 -0.70 -11.85 6.05
N ILE A 111 -0.88 -13.04 5.49
CA ILE A 111 -0.45 -13.43 4.16
C ILE A 111 -1.66 -13.98 3.42
N ILE A 112 -2.16 -13.22 2.44
CA ILE A 112 -3.36 -13.58 1.68
C ILE A 112 -2.95 -14.35 0.42
N PHE A 113 -3.63 -15.47 0.18
CA PHE A 113 -3.55 -16.24 -1.06
C PHE A 113 -4.93 -16.21 -1.74
N GLN A 114 -5.15 -15.21 -2.60
CA GLN A 114 -6.45 -14.91 -3.21
C GLN A 114 -6.99 -16.09 -4.02
N GLU A 115 -6.17 -16.69 -4.89
CA GLU A 115 -6.61 -17.84 -5.71
C GLU A 115 -7.05 -19.02 -4.84
N LYS A 116 -6.27 -19.34 -3.80
CA LYS A 116 -6.57 -20.40 -2.83
C LYS A 116 -7.78 -20.08 -1.96
N GLY A 117 -8.11 -18.80 -1.78
CA GLY A 117 -9.17 -18.37 -0.86
C GLY A 117 -8.81 -18.63 0.60
N THR A 118 -7.52 -18.52 0.94
CA THR A 118 -7.03 -18.66 2.32
C THR A 118 -6.10 -17.52 2.69
N TYR A 119 -5.90 -17.33 3.98
CA TYR A 119 -4.83 -16.49 4.50
C TYR A 119 -4.13 -17.18 5.67
N ILE A 120 -2.85 -16.86 5.85
CA ILE A 120 -2.04 -17.29 7.00
C ILE A 120 -1.86 -16.09 7.92
N LYS A 121 -2.02 -16.31 9.22
CA LYS A 121 -1.65 -15.39 10.30
C LYS A 121 -0.48 -15.98 11.07
N THR A 122 0.61 -15.22 11.25
CA THR A 122 1.82 -15.66 11.98
C THR A 122 2.46 -14.49 12.74
N THR A 123 3.15 -14.77 13.85
CA THR A 123 3.88 -13.74 14.62
C THR A 123 5.26 -13.42 14.03
N SER A 124 5.79 -14.27 13.14
CA SER A 124 7.10 -14.08 12.52
C SER A 124 7.13 -14.66 11.11
N MET A 125 7.40 -13.84 10.10
CA MET A 125 7.58 -14.33 8.72
C MET A 125 8.92 -15.03 8.48
N TYR A 126 9.87 -14.93 9.42
CA TYR A 126 11.17 -15.62 9.36
C TYR A 126 11.07 -17.07 9.86
N GLU A 127 10.38 -17.28 10.98
CA GLU A 127 10.22 -18.59 11.63
C GLU A 127 8.89 -19.27 11.32
N ASN A 128 7.91 -18.51 10.81
CA ASN A 128 6.51 -18.93 10.71
C ASN A 128 5.94 -19.39 12.07
N SER A 129 6.19 -18.58 13.10
CA SER A 129 5.80 -18.85 14.49
C SER A 129 4.29 -18.69 14.69
N ASP A 130 3.71 -19.57 15.51
CA ASP A 130 2.26 -19.68 15.78
C ASP A 130 1.35 -19.57 14.55
N PRO A 131 1.62 -20.32 13.47
CA PRO A 131 0.93 -20.12 12.21
C PRO A 131 -0.49 -20.65 12.30
N ARG A 132 -1.44 -19.86 11.82
CA ARG A 132 -2.84 -20.27 11.65
C ARG A 132 -3.29 -19.97 10.23
N GLU A 133 -3.76 -21.00 9.54
CA GLU A 133 -4.39 -20.84 8.24
C GLU A 133 -5.91 -20.76 8.43
N HIS A 134 -6.52 -19.82 7.71
CA HIS A 134 -7.94 -19.53 7.78
C HIS A 134 -8.50 -19.39 6.37
N SER A 135 -9.79 -19.71 6.21
CA SER A 135 -10.51 -19.38 4.99
C SER A 135 -10.64 -17.87 4.85
N LEU A 136 -10.45 -17.38 3.63
CA LEU A 136 -10.75 -16.00 3.24
C LEU A 136 -12.20 -15.95 2.76
N ASP A 137 -12.98 -15.02 3.31
CA ASP A 137 -14.35 -14.81 2.87
C ASP A 137 -14.37 -14.43 1.37
N PRO A 138 -15.26 -15.00 0.54
CA PRO A 138 -15.33 -14.70 -0.89
C PRO A 138 -15.44 -13.21 -1.22
N ASP A 139 -16.10 -12.41 -0.37
CA ASP A 139 -16.27 -10.97 -0.60
C ASP A 139 -14.95 -10.20 -0.44
N PHE A 140 -14.00 -10.76 0.30
CA PHE A 140 -12.66 -10.21 0.45
C PHE A 140 -11.67 -10.78 -0.55
N LYS A 141 -12.04 -11.75 -1.40
CA LYS A 141 -11.09 -12.35 -2.36
C LYS A 141 -10.58 -11.38 -3.40
N ASN A 142 -11.38 -10.37 -3.77
CA ASN A 142 -11.09 -9.47 -4.89
C ASN A 142 -10.55 -8.09 -4.46
N GLY A 143 -10.23 -7.89 -3.19
CA GLY A 143 -9.63 -6.63 -2.72
C GLY A 143 -8.33 -6.30 -3.48
N LEU A 144 -8.15 -5.03 -3.82
CA LEU A 144 -7.03 -4.56 -4.65
C LEU A 144 -5.74 -4.36 -3.84
N TYR A 145 -5.89 -3.97 -2.57
CA TYR A 145 -4.83 -3.70 -1.60
C TYR A 145 -5.37 -3.94 -0.19
N TYR A 146 -4.53 -4.39 0.76
CA TYR A 146 -4.91 -4.71 2.14
C TYR A 146 -3.88 -4.13 3.11
N TRP A 147 -4.34 -3.62 4.25
CA TRP A 147 -3.46 -3.10 5.30
C TRP A 147 -4.12 -3.19 6.68
N GLY A 148 -3.31 -3.25 7.74
CA GLY A 148 -3.79 -2.99 9.10
C GLY A 148 -3.97 -1.49 9.32
N PRO A 149 -5.02 -1.03 10.03
CA PRO A 149 -5.16 0.37 10.44
C PRO A 149 -4.13 0.76 11.52
N PRO A 150 -3.62 2.01 11.50
CA PRO A 150 -2.63 2.50 12.46
C PRO A 150 -3.15 2.52 13.92
N HIS A 151 -4.46 2.59 14.11
CA HIS A 151 -5.09 2.77 15.42
C HIS A 151 -5.86 1.57 15.94
N CYS A 152 -5.70 0.40 15.34
CA CYS A 152 -6.28 -0.80 15.92
C CYS A 152 -5.55 -1.15 17.20
N LYS A 153 -6.12 -0.68 18.30
CA LYS A 153 -5.73 -1.02 19.65
C LYS A 153 -5.81 -2.54 19.81
N GLN A 154 -4.98 -3.03 20.72
CA GLN A 154 -4.60 -4.41 21.05
C GLN A 154 -5.74 -5.42 21.33
N THR A 155 -7.00 -5.13 21.00
CA THR A 155 -8.18 -5.85 21.48
C THR A 155 -8.95 -6.61 20.40
N SER A 156 -8.75 -6.32 19.12
CA SER A 156 -9.35 -7.11 18.03
C SER A 156 -8.59 -6.93 16.74
N ASP A 157 -8.38 -8.05 16.03
CA ASP A 157 -7.95 -8.04 14.64
C ASP A 157 -8.80 -7.06 13.85
N CYS A 158 -8.16 -6.34 12.95
CA CYS A 158 -8.82 -5.44 12.03
C CYS A 158 -7.97 -5.32 10.78
N PHE A 159 -8.62 -5.09 9.67
CA PHE A 159 -7.97 -4.85 8.40
C PHE A 159 -8.80 -3.86 7.60
N ASN A 160 -8.12 -3.19 6.71
CA ASN A 160 -8.70 -2.41 5.65
C ASN A 160 -8.38 -3.06 4.31
N PHE A 161 -9.27 -2.90 3.35
CA PHE A 161 -8.96 -3.23 1.98
C PHE A 161 -9.62 -2.26 1.00
N LEU A 162 -8.95 -2.04 -0.12
CA LEU A 162 -9.43 -1.21 -1.21
C LEU A 162 -10.30 -2.06 -2.13
N LYS A 163 -11.54 -1.63 -2.38
CA LYS A 163 -12.48 -2.42 -3.20
C LYS A 163 -12.12 -2.32 -4.70
N PRO A 164 -12.33 -3.39 -5.47
CA PRO A 164 -12.37 -3.31 -6.92
C PRO A 164 -13.65 -2.56 -7.33
N ASP A 165 -13.52 -1.31 -7.79
CA ASP A 165 -14.68 -0.51 -8.19
C ASP A 165 -15.24 -1.01 -9.54
N ILE A 166 -16.47 -1.56 -9.53
CA ILE A 166 -17.18 -2.02 -10.74
C ILE A 166 -18.25 -1.00 -11.17
N SER A 167 -18.62 -0.01 -10.34
CA SER A 167 -19.71 0.92 -10.69
C SER A 167 -19.62 2.28 -9.95
N VAL A 168 -18.74 3.15 -10.44
CA VAL A 168 -18.82 4.63 -10.41
C VAL A 168 -18.95 5.30 -9.03
N SER A 169 -17.93 6.07 -8.62
CA SER A 169 -18.06 7.53 -8.45
C SER A 169 -16.75 8.21 -8.05
N GLU A 170 -15.89 8.56 -9.03
CA GLU A 170 -14.82 9.57 -8.95
C GLU A 170 -13.75 9.45 -7.83
N ASN A 171 -13.91 8.55 -6.86
CA ASN A 171 -13.11 8.35 -5.66
C ASN A 171 -13.12 6.87 -5.30
N ALA A 172 -11.96 6.33 -4.92
CA ALA A 172 -11.89 4.96 -4.44
C ALA A 172 -12.55 4.80 -3.08
N GLU A 173 -13.06 3.61 -2.77
CA GLU A 173 -13.56 3.25 -1.44
C GLU A 173 -12.68 2.18 -0.79
N PHE A 174 -12.53 2.28 0.53
CA PHE A 174 -11.98 1.22 1.34
C PHE A 174 -12.96 0.76 2.41
N CYS A 175 -12.94 -0.53 2.69
CA CYS A 175 -13.72 -1.15 3.75
C CYS A 175 -12.84 -1.44 4.95
N THR A 176 -13.43 -1.36 6.14
CA THR A 176 -12.86 -1.87 7.39
C THR A 176 -13.62 -3.12 7.84
N GLY A 177 -12.91 -4.14 8.33
CA GLY A 177 -13.52 -5.33 8.92
C GLY A 177 -12.65 -5.92 10.04
N PRO A 178 -13.24 -6.70 10.97
CA PRO A 178 -12.51 -7.28 12.10
C PRO A 178 -11.95 -8.68 11.80
N ASP A 179 -12.44 -9.35 10.76
CA ASP A 179 -12.14 -10.75 10.50
C ASP A 179 -12.21 -11.05 8.98
N LEU A 180 -11.09 -11.45 8.39
CA LEU A 180 -11.00 -11.83 6.98
C LEU A 180 -11.76 -13.13 6.65
N SER A 181 -12.18 -13.91 7.66
CA SER A 181 -12.91 -15.16 7.47
C SER A 181 -14.42 -15.01 7.55
N LYS A 182 -14.93 -13.81 7.86
CA LYS A 182 -16.37 -13.54 7.99
C LYS A 182 -16.73 -12.24 7.28
N ASN A 183 -17.77 -12.26 6.46
CA ASN A 183 -18.37 -11.05 5.91
C ASN A 183 -19.01 -10.18 7.01
N LYS A 184 -18.18 -9.38 7.67
CA LYS A 184 -18.57 -8.41 8.68
C LYS A 184 -17.84 -7.09 8.43
N HIS A 185 -18.34 -6.34 7.47
CA HIS A 185 -17.91 -4.95 7.29
C HIS A 185 -18.34 -4.11 8.49
N THR A 186 -17.44 -3.29 9.01
CA THR A 186 -17.74 -2.32 10.07
C THR A 186 -17.88 -0.90 9.54
N ALA A 187 -17.22 -0.58 8.43
CA ALA A 187 -17.28 0.73 7.79
C ALA A 187 -16.90 0.65 6.30
N VAL A 188 -17.42 1.59 5.52
CA VAL A 188 -17.00 1.89 4.15
C VAL A 188 -16.74 3.38 4.08
N ASP A 189 -15.55 3.77 3.66
CA ASP A 189 -15.11 5.17 3.57
C ASP A 189 -14.52 5.44 2.19
N SER A 190 -14.67 6.67 1.70
CA SER A 190 -14.00 7.13 0.49
C SER A 190 -12.53 7.49 0.75
N VAL A 191 -11.69 7.36 -0.26
CA VAL A 191 -10.30 7.81 -0.28
C VAL A 191 -10.28 9.25 -0.78
N HIS A 192 -9.61 10.14 -0.04
CA HIS A 192 -9.45 11.54 -0.43
C HIS A 192 -8.82 11.66 -1.82
N PRO A 193 -9.26 12.58 -2.69
CA PRO A 193 -8.75 12.72 -4.06
C PRO A 193 -7.22 12.84 -4.16
N ASN A 194 -6.55 13.57 -3.26
CA ASN A 194 -5.08 13.68 -3.29
C ASN A 194 -4.37 12.35 -2.97
N VAL A 195 -4.96 11.55 -2.09
CA VAL A 195 -4.47 10.22 -1.70
C VAL A 195 -4.68 9.25 -2.86
N PHE A 196 -5.89 9.27 -3.44
CA PHE A 196 -6.24 8.53 -4.64
C PHE A 196 -5.35 8.88 -5.84
N ASN A 197 -5.07 10.18 -6.03
CA ASN A 197 -4.23 10.68 -7.13
C ASN A 197 -2.77 10.18 -7.05
N PHE A 198 -2.31 9.80 -5.86
CA PHE A 198 -0.98 9.26 -5.65
C PHE A 198 -0.90 7.73 -5.83
N LEU A 199 -2.01 7.02 -5.55
CA LEU A 199 -2.16 5.60 -5.92
C LEU A 199 -2.07 5.42 -7.44
N ILE A 200 -1.70 4.21 -7.89
CA ILE A 200 -1.62 3.92 -9.32
C ILE A 200 -3.01 4.09 -9.97
N GLY A 201 -3.02 4.90 -11.03
CA GLY A 201 -4.24 5.40 -11.69
C GLY A 201 -4.38 6.92 -11.56
N GLY A 202 -3.95 7.50 -10.44
CA GLY A 202 -4.21 8.90 -10.10
C GLY A 202 -3.46 9.97 -10.90
N LEU A 203 -2.14 9.79 -11.11
CA LEU A 203 -1.34 10.70 -11.93
C LEU A 203 -1.62 10.56 -13.44
N SER A 204 -2.10 9.38 -13.88
CA SER A 204 -2.45 9.12 -15.28
C SER A 204 -3.87 9.57 -15.66
N VAL A 205 -4.76 9.82 -14.69
CA VAL A 205 -6.17 10.15 -14.97
C VAL A 205 -6.37 11.60 -15.38
N ASN A 206 -5.41 12.50 -15.12
CA ASN A 206 -5.57 13.92 -15.44
C ASN A 206 -5.05 14.37 -16.81
N LYS A 207 -4.43 13.49 -17.64
CA LYS A 207 -4.03 13.89 -19.01
C LYS A 207 -4.05 12.74 -20.02
N GLY A 208 -5.19 12.59 -20.70
CA GLY A 208 -5.30 12.20 -22.12
C GLY A 208 -4.62 10.90 -22.59
N PRO A 209 -4.69 10.58 -23.91
CA PRO A 209 -4.11 9.36 -24.46
C PRO A 209 -2.59 9.40 -24.29
N GLY A 210 -2.05 8.34 -23.68
CA GLY A 210 -0.68 8.25 -23.21
C GLY A 210 0.37 8.38 -24.30
N THR A 211 1.39 9.18 -24.00
CA THR A 211 2.80 9.00 -24.36
C THR A 211 3.56 10.10 -23.62
N GLY A 212 4.11 9.81 -22.44
CA GLY A 212 4.77 10.82 -21.61
C GLY A 212 5.77 10.20 -20.67
N MET A 213 7.04 10.42 -20.97
CA MET A 213 8.21 10.01 -20.21
C MET A 213 8.14 10.60 -18.78
N TRP A 214 8.44 9.79 -17.77
CA TRP A 214 8.42 10.18 -16.36
C TRP A 214 9.60 11.07 -16.01
N GLU A 215 9.38 12.35 -15.69
CA GLU A 215 10.44 13.24 -15.19
C GLU A 215 10.31 13.54 -13.69
N LYS A 216 11.48 13.64 -13.06
CA LYS A 216 11.71 13.68 -11.61
C LYS A 216 11.45 15.09 -11.05
N ILE A 217 10.35 15.27 -10.32
CA ILE A 217 10.01 16.57 -9.69
C ILE A 217 11.06 16.95 -8.63
N LYS A 218 11.93 17.94 -8.90
CA LYS A 218 12.76 18.57 -7.87
C LYS A 218 12.00 19.74 -7.25
N ARG A 219 11.67 19.58 -5.96
CA ARG A 219 11.19 20.58 -4.97
C ARG A 219 9.89 21.32 -5.32
N CYS A 220 8.82 21.02 -4.57
CA CYS A 220 7.68 21.92 -4.41
C CYS A 220 7.75 22.55 -3.03
N PHE A 221 7.96 23.87 -2.97
CA PHE A 221 7.45 24.70 -1.89
C PHE A 221 6.25 25.46 -2.45
N LEU A 222 5.11 25.24 -1.79
CA LEU A 222 3.88 26.01 -1.67
C LEU A 222 3.44 26.98 -2.80
N CYS A 223 2.18 26.74 -3.16
CA CYS A 223 1.14 27.70 -3.53
C CYS A 223 1.07 28.18 -4.98
N HIS A 224 -0.13 28.03 -5.54
CA HIS A 224 -0.69 28.75 -6.70
C HIS A 224 0.29 29.09 -7.82
N TYR A 225 0.34 28.27 -8.89
CA TYR A 225 0.15 28.73 -10.27
C TYR A 225 0.51 27.63 -11.29
N CYS A 226 -0.15 27.78 -12.44
CA CYS A 226 0.08 27.17 -13.74
C CYS A 226 1.52 26.80 -14.08
N ILE A 227 1.66 25.79 -14.94
CA ILE A 227 2.77 25.73 -15.89
C ILE A 227 2.21 25.57 -17.30
N THR A 228 2.25 26.68 -18.02
CA THR A 228 2.17 26.79 -19.48
C THR A 228 3.47 26.31 -20.11
N ASN A 229 3.35 25.49 -21.14
CA ASN A 229 4.45 25.13 -22.04
C ASN A 229 4.77 26.33 -22.95
N LYS A 230 6.02 26.77 -22.99
CA LYS A 230 6.56 27.49 -24.14
C LYS A 230 7.95 26.97 -24.51
N GLU A 231 7.99 26.45 -25.73
CA GLU A 231 9.07 26.49 -26.71
C GLU A 231 10.34 25.64 -26.46
N LEU A 232 10.35 24.50 -27.16
CA LEU A 232 11.48 24.09 -27.99
C LEU A 232 11.91 25.24 -28.92
N LEU A 233 13.21 25.52 -28.99
CA LEU A 233 13.99 25.60 -30.24
C LEU A 233 15.49 25.85 -29.94
N GLN A 234 16.32 25.02 -30.59
CA GLN A 234 17.71 25.28 -31.05
C GLN A 234 18.85 25.34 -30.02
N ASN A 235 19.62 24.25 -29.92
CA ASN A 235 20.82 24.01 -30.75
C ASN A 235 21.26 22.55 -30.67
#